data_AF-A0A958AGR0-F1
#
_entry.id   AF-A0A958AGR0-F1
#
_cell.length_a   1.000
_cell.length_b   1.000
_cell.length_c   1.000
_cell.angle_alpha   90.00
_cell.angle_beta   90.00
_cell.angle_gamma   90.00
#
_symmetry.space_group_name_H-M   'P 1'
#
loop_
_entity.id
_entity.type
_entity.pdbx_description
1 polymer ?
#
loop_
_entity_poly.entity_id
_entity_poly.type
_entity_poly.pdbx_seq_one_letter_code
_entity_poly.pdbx_strand_id
1 'polypeptide(L)'
;MLIPPAMPRAGTIKNKMGKNADYYEISMKQFMQQILPAGLPATTVWGYGAVTAANKKGLLLHNAPSLTIEAQHNKPVRIKWKNDLIDANGSALPHLLPVDQTLHWANPPGGEAGR
;
A
#
# COMPACT_ATOMS: atom_id res chain seq x y z
N MET A 1 -10.10 2.51 -19.74
CA MET A 1 -10.35 2.03 -18.37
C MET A 1 -9.29 0.98 -18.04
N LEU A 2 -8.52 1.18 -16.97
CA LEU A 2 -7.56 0.18 -16.52
C LEU A 2 -8.33 -0.96 -15.84
N ILE A 3 -8.19 -2.19 -16.35
CA ILE A 3 -8.52 -3.40 -15.60
C ILE A 3 -7.27 -3.72 -14.79
N PRO A 4 -7.27 -3.58 -13.45
CA PRO A 4 -6.05 -3.76 -12.68
C PRO A 4 -5.53 -5.19 -12.85
N PRO A 5 -4.26 -5.38 -13.25
CA PRO A 5 -3.66 -6.71 -13.27
C PRO A 5 -3.43 -7.21 -11.84
N ALA A 6 -3.01 -8.47 -11.70
CA ALA A 6 -2.57 -9.02 -10.44
C ALA A 6 -1.36 -8.23 -9.88
N MET A 7 -1.37 -8.01 -8.56
CA MET A 7 -0.27 -7.40 -7.82
C MET A 7 1.00 -8.22 -8.04
N PRO A 8 2.11 -7.64 -8.53
CA PRO A 8 3.33 -8.41 -8.71
C PRO A 8 3.91 -8.80 -7.36
N ARG A 9 4.31 -10.06 -7.24
CA ARG A 9 5.06 -10.55 -6.07
C ARG A 9 6.43 -9.89 -6.05
N ALA A 10 6.87 -9.48 -4.87
CA ALA A 10 8.25 -9.09 -4.59
C ALA A 10 9.20 -10.29 -4.66
N GLY A 11 8.70 -11.49 -4.32
CA GLY A 11 9.46 -12.73 -4.40
C GLY A 11 8.81 -13.87 -3.64
N THR A 12 9.62 -14.84 -3.25
CA THR A 12 9.24 -15.93 -2.35
C THR A 12 10.22 -15.97 -1.19
N ILE A 13 9.70 -16.06 0.04
CA ILE A 13 10.52 -16.10 1.26
C ILE A 13 10.17 -17.33 2.09
N LYS A 14 11.07 -17.71 2.99
CA LYS A 14 10.81 -18.72 4.02
C LYS A 14 10.05 -18.08 5.18
N ASN A 15 8.93 -18.68 5.59
CA ASN A 15 8.25 -18.29 6.82
C ASN A 15 8.98 -18.86 8.06
N LYS A 16 8.54 -18.48 9.27
CA LYS A 16 9.14 -18.94 10.53
C LYS A 16 9.11 -20.48 10.71
N MET A 17 8.30 -21.19 9.93
CA MET A 17 8.17 -22.65 9.94
C MET A 17 8.92 -23.31 8.75
N GLY A 18 9.73 -22.57 7.99
CA GLY A 18 10.50 -23.08 6.85
C GLY A 18 9.68 -23.33 5.56
N LYS A 19 8.38 -23.03 5.54
CA LYS A 19 7.53 -23.12 4.34
C LYS A 19 7.73 -21.89 3.45
N ASN A 20 7.68 -22.10 2.13
CA ASN A 20 7.71 -21.01 1.16
C ASN A 20 6.42 -20.18 1.26
N ALA A 21 6.57 -18.86 1.29
CA ALA A 21 5.49 -17.89 1.28
C ALA A 21 5.66 -16.92 0.11
N ASP A 22 4.55 -16.59 -0.56
CA ASP A 22 4.56 -15.49 -1.52
C ASP A 22 4.76 -14.17 -0.77
N TYR A 23 5.74 -13.38 -1.22
CA TYR A 23 6.12 -12.13 -0.58
C TYR A 23 5.72 -10.94 -1.44
N TYR A 24 5.12 -9.95 -0.80
CA TYR A 24 4.74 -8.68 -1.42
C TYR A 24 5.30 -7.52 -0.60
N GLU A 25 5.73 -6.47 -1.29
CA GLU A 25 5.95 -5.16 -0.68
C GLU A 25 4.98 -4.19 -1.31
N ILE A 26 4.03 -3.70 -0.52
CA ILE A 26 2.94 -2.85 -0.97
C ILE A 26 3.00 -1.56 -0.18
N SER A 27 2.99 -0.43 -0.87
CA SER A 27 2.87 0.87 -0.20
C SER A 27 1.56 1.57 -0.50
N MET A 28 1.07 2.31 0.49
CA MET A 28 0.02 3.31 0.29
C MET A 28 0.67 4.64 -0.08
N LYS A 29 0.18 5.30 -1.12
CA LYS A 29 0.63 6.63 -1.57
C LYS A 29 -0.55 7.53 -1.92
N GLN A 30 -0.33 8.84 -1.80
CA GLN A 30 -1.20 9.86 -2.38
C GLN A 30 -0.79 10.13 -3.83
N PHE A 31 -1.74 10.16 -4.75
CA PHE A 31 -1.51 10.50 -6.16
C PHE A 31 -2.78 11.07 -6.81
N MET A 32 -2.64 11.66 -8.00
CA MET A 32 -3.76 12.17 -8.79
C MET A 32 -4.26 11.09 -9.74
N GLN A 33 -5.56 10.84 -9.75
CA GLN A 33 -6.20 9.91 -10.69
C GLN A 33 -7.47 10.54 -11.27
N GLN A 34 -7.71 10.33 -12.56
CA GLN A 34 -8.98 10.72 -13.17
C GLN A 34 -10.10 9.78 -12.68
N ILE A 35 -10.84 10.22 -11.67
CA ILE A 35 -11.99 9.49 -11.11
C ILE A 35 -13.29 9.93 -11.78
N LEU A 36 -13.46 11.25 -11.96
CA LEU A 36 -14.61 11.83 -12.66
C LEU A 36 -14.42 11.73 -14.20
N PRO A 37 -15.47 11.88 -15.01
CA PRO A 37 -15.34 11.90 -16.47
C PRO A 37 -14.30 12.91 -16.98
N ALA A 38 -13.74 12.63 -18.17
CA ALA A 38 -12.75 13.50 -18.80
C ALA A 38 -13.32 14.91 -19.02
N GLY A 39 -12.47 15.92 -18.83
CA GLY A 39 -12.85 17.34 -18.83
C GLY A 39 -13.07 17.92 -17.43
N LEU A 40 -13.21 17.07 -16.40
CA LEU A 40 -13.16 17.48 -14.99
C LEU A 40 -11.77 17.24 -14.39
N PRO A 41 -11.37 17.98 -13.34
CA PRO A 41 -10.07 17.79 -12.69
C PRO A 41 -9.87 16.36 -12.16
N ALA A 42 -8.62 15.91 -12.20
CA ALA A 42 -8.23 14.67 -11.52
C ALA A 42 -8.41 14.81 -10.01
N THR A 43 -8.75 13.70 -9.36
CA THR A 43 -8.98 13.65 -7.91
C THR A 43 -7.71 13.19 -7.21
N THR A 44 -7.35 13.87 -6.14
CA THR A 44 -6.32 13.37 -5.22
C THR A 44 -6.87 12.18 -4.45
N VAL A 45 -6.24 11.03 -4.59
CA VAL A 45 -6.65 9.79 -3.94
C VAL A 45 -5.48 9.15 -3.21
N TRP A 46 -5.80 8.32 -2.23
CA TRP A 46 -4.85 7.38 -1.65
C TRP A 46 -5.08 6.02 -2.27
N GLY A 47 -4.00 5.33 -2.65
CA GLY A 47 -4.12 3.99 -3.20
C GLY A 47 -2.87 3.16 -2.96
N TYR A 48 -3.06 1.85 -3.09
CA TYR A 48 -1.99 0.88 -2.88
C TYR A 48 -1.30 0.54 -4.19
N GLY A 49 -0.02 0.21 -4.12
CA GLY A 49 0.77 -0.25 -5.26
C GLY A 49 1.98 -1.06 -4.84
N ALA A 50 2.48 -1.87 -5.77
CA ALA A 50 3.70 -2.65 -5.56
C ALA A 50 4.93 -1.73 -5.50
N VAL A 51 5.80 -1.98 -4.53
CA VAL A 51 7.08 -1.27 -4.41
C VAL A 51 8.20 -1.99 -5.16
N THR A 52 8.08 -3.31 -5.31
CA THR A 52 9.06 -4.14 -6.00
C THR A 52 8.37 -5.33 -6.65
N ALA A 53 9.00 -5.88 -7.68
CA ALA A 53 8.54 -7.04 -8.41
C ALA A 53 9.70 -8.00 -8.68
N ALA A 54 9.48 -9.30 -8.48
CA ALA A 54 10.44 -10.35 -8.80
C ALA A 54 10.71 -10.45 -10.31
N ASN A 55 9.68 -10.17 -11.13
CA ASN A 55 9.80 -10.12 -12.58
C ASN A 55 10.07 -8.67 -13.01
N LYS A 56 11.07 -8.47 -13.89
CA LYS A 56 11.38 -7.15 -14.48
C LYS A 56 10.20 -6.52 -15.24
N LYS A 57 9.23 -7.32 -15.67
CA LYS A 57 7.99 -6.88 -16.32
C LYS A 57 6.84 -6.64 -15.33
N GLY A 58 7.07 -6.77 -14.02
CA GLY A 58 6.05 -6.50 -13.00
C GLY A 58 5.66 -5.03 -12.98
N LEU A 59 4.36 -4.77 -12.98
CA LEU A 59 3.82 -3.40 -13.00
C LEU A 59 3.91 -2.76 -11.62
N LEU A 60 4.79 -1.77 -11.47
CA LEU A 60 4.91 -0.96 -10.25
C LEU A 60 3.99 0.26 -10.37
N LEU A 61 2.71 0.05 -10.10
CA LEU A 61 1.67 1.08 -10.21
C LEU A 61 0.88 1.19 -8.91
N HIS A 62 0.63 2.43 -8.48
CA HIS A 62 -0.37 2.76 -7.48
C HIS A 62 -1.67 3.14 -8.19
N ASN A 63 -2.79 2.54 -7.79
CA ASN A 63 -4.09 2.76 -8.42
C ASN A 63 -5.23 2.67 -7.40
N ALA A 64 -6.35 3.33 -7.69
CA ALA A 64 -7.60 3.24 -6.94
C ALA A 64 -8.75 2.86 -7.89
N PRO A 65 -9.27 1.61 -7.86
CA PRO A 65 -8.90 0.51 -6.97
C PRO A 65 -7.50 -0.06 -7.25
N SER A 66 -6.86 -0.64 -6.24
CA SER A 66 -5.52 -1.21 -6.38
C SER A 66 -5.52 -2.54 -7.16
N LEU A 67 -4.33 -3.03 -7.47
CA LEU A 67 -4.11 -4.34 -8.09
C LEU A 67 -4.51 -5.46 -7.11
N THR A 68 -5.03 -6.56 -7.65
CA THR A 68 -5.53 -7.68 -6.84
C THR A 68 -4.40 -8.57 -6.36
N ILE A 69 -4.41 -8.98 -5.09
CA ILE A 69 -3.53 -10.05 -4.60
C ILE A 69 -4.18 -11.40 -4.94
N GLU A 70 -3.52 -12.19 -5.75
CA GLU A 70 -3.93 -13.57 -6.04
C GLU A 70 -3.19 -14.53 -5.11
N ALA A 71 -3.94 -15.26 -4.29
CA ALA A 71 -3.42 -16.21 -3.32
C ALA A 71 -3.82 -17.64 -3.67
N GLN A 72 -2.92 -18.59 -3.46
CA GLN A 72 -3.20 -20.01 -3.64
C GLN A 72 -3.62 -20.64 -2.32
N HIS A 73 -4.62 -21.52 -2.34
CA HIS A 73 -5.03 -22.30 -1.18
C HIS A 73 -3.85 -23.06 -0.58
N ASN A 74 -3.78 -23.10 0.76
CA ASN A 74 -2.69 -23.74 1.52
C ASN A 74 -1.27 -23.21 1.19
N LYS A 75 -1.16 -21.98 0.64
CA LYS A 75 0.13 -21.30 0.46
C LYS A 75 0.17 -20.00 1.27
N PRO A 76 1.09 -19.87 2.24
CA PRO A 76 1.20 -18.64 3.02
C PRO A 76 1.53 -17.43 2.15
N VAL A 77 0.96 -16.28 2.51
CA VAL A 77 1.29 -14.97 1.96
C VAL A 77 1.85 -14.10 3.07
N ARG A 78 2.92 -13.36 2.79
CA ARG A 78 3.46 -12.33 3.69
C ARG A 78 3.56 -11.02 2.95
N ILE A 79 2.99 -9.98 3.54
CA ILE A 79 2.96 -8.64 2.97
C ILE A 79 3.74 -7.71 3.90
N LYS A 80 4.69 -6.97 3.34
CA LYS A 80 5.25 -5.78 3.99
C LYS A 80 4.44 -4.58 3.53
N TRP A 81 3.58 -4.10 4.43
CA TRP A 81 2.86 -2.84 4.25
C TRP A 81 3.78 -1.67 4.56
N LYS A 82 3.89 -0.74 3.63
CA LYS A 82 4.65 0.50 3.81
C LYS A 82 3.68 1.68 3.76
N ASN A 83 3.81 2.57 4.73
CA ASN A 83 3.11 3.84 4.68
C ASN A 83 4.02 4.86 3.99
N ASP A 84 3.79 5.09 2.70
CA ASP A 84 4.47 6.12 1.90
C ASP A 84 3.56 7.35 1.71
N LEU A 85 2.62 7.59 2.64
CA LEU A 85 1.85 8.84 2.71
C LEU A 85 2.73 9.94 3.29
N ILE A 86 3.66 10.42 2.47
CA ILE A 86 4.60 11.49 2.81
C ILE A 86 4.50 12.62 1.79
N ASP A 87 4.84 13.84 2.23
CA ASP A 87 4.99 15.00 1.35
C ASP A 87 6.33 14.96 0.59
N ALA A 88 6.58 15.99 -0.22
CA ALA A 88 7.82 16.11 -1.01
C ALA A 88 9.10 16.23 -0.16
N ASN A 89 8.96 16.62 1.12
CA ASN A 89 10.06 16.75 2.06
C ASN A 89 10.27 15.47 2.89
N GLY A 90 9.42 14.45 2.69
CA GLY A 90 9.46 13.18 3.43
C GLY A 90 8.70 13.21 4.76
N SER A 91 7.95 14.27 5.06
CA SER A 91 7.11 14.35 6.27
C SER A 91 5.82 13.58 6.08
N ALA A 92 5.34 12.88 7.11
CA ALA A 92 4.08 12.14 7.05
C ALA A 92 2.89 13.08 6.78
N LEU A 93 2.01 12.68 5.86
CA LEU A 93 0.77 13.39 5.57
C LEU A 93 -0.22 13.21 6.74
N PRO A 94 -0.99 14.26 7.08
CA PRO A 94 -2.05 14.13 8.07
C PRO A 94 -3.12 13.13 7.62
N HIS A 95 -3.73 12.44 8.59
CA HIS A 95 -4.83 11.54 8.31
C HIS A 95 -6.03 12.32 7.75
N LEU A 96 -6.73 11.79 6.74
CA LEU A 96 -7.87 12.47 6.08
C LEU A 96 -9.04 12.72 7.04
N LEU A 97 -9.21 11.81 8.01
CA LEU A 97 -10.25 11.88 9.02
C LEU A 97 -9.64 12.21 10.39
N PRO A 98 -10.39 12.85 11.30
CA PRO A 98 -9.97 12.99 12.69
C PRO A 98 -9.56 11.64 13.29
N VAL A 99 -8.44 11.60 14.00
CA VAL A 99 -7.99 10.41 14.71
C VAL A 99 -8.68 10.39 16.07
N ASP A 100 -9.45 9.34 16.34
CA ASP A 100 -10.01 9.11 17.67
C ASP A 100 -8.90 8.65 18.63
N GLN A 101 -8.52 9.55 19.53
CA GLN A 101 -7.45 9.34 20.52
C GLN A 101 -7.88 8.51 21.74
N THR A 102 -9.16 8.13 21.84
CA THR A 102 -9.66 7.28 22.93
C THR A 102 -9.42 5.79 22.67
N LEU A 103 -9.10 5.42 21.43
CA LEU A 103 -8.82 4.06 21.03
C LEU A 103 -7.34 3.68 21.31
N HIS A 104 -7.13 2.54 21.96
CA HIS A 104 -5.78 2.01 22.20
C HIS A 104 -5.05 1.76 20.87
N TRP A 105 -3.79 2.20 20.75
CA TRP A 105 -2.95 2.21 19.54
C TRP A 105 -3.28 3.25 18.45
N ALA A 106 -4.19 4.20 18.69
CA ALA A 106 -4.47 5.32 17.77
C ALA A 106 -3.47 6.50 17.85
N ASN A 107 -2.18 6.20 18.06
CA ASN A 107 -1.12 7.21 18.22
C ASN A 107 -1.44 8.26 19.31
N PRO A 108 -1.55 7.86 20.59
CA PRO A 108 -1.86 8.78 21.70
C PRO A 108 -0.88 9.96 21.75
N PRO A 109 -1.28 11.13 22.29
CA PRO A 109 -0.57 12.42 22.17
C PRO A 109 0.83 12.51 22.81
N GLY A 110 1.49 11.40 23.12
CA GLY A 110 2.86 11.37 23.65
C GLY A 110 3.95 11.67 22.61
N GLY A 111 3.69 11.53 21.30
CA GLY A 111 4.71 11.78 20.26
C GLY A 111 6.03 11.03 20.50
N GLU A 112 7.16 11.52 19.97
CA GLU A 112 8.49 10.98 20.29
C GLU A 112 8.93 11.23 21.74
N ALA A 113 8.30 12.19 22.44
CA ALA A 113 8.62 12.56 23.82
C ALA A 113 8.02 11.61 24.88
N GLY A 114 7.16 10.68 24.46
CA GLY A 114 6.46 9.72 25.33
C GLY A 114 6.74 8.25 25.00
N ARG A 115 7.83 7.95 24.28
CA ARG A 115 8.33 6.58 24.06
C ARG A 115 9.60 6.33 24.87
#